data_AF-A0A946VFF3-F1
#
_entry.id   AF-A0A946VFF3-F1
#
_cell.length_a   1.000
_cell.length_b   1.000
_cell.length_c   1.000
_cell.angle_alpha   90.00
_cell.angle_beta   90.00
_cell.angle_gamma   90.00
#
_symmetry.space_group_name_H-M   'P 1'
#
loop_
_entity.id
_entity.type
_entity.pdbx_description
1 polymer ?
#
loop_
_entity_poly.entity_id
_entity_poly.type
_entity_poly.pdbx_seq_one_letter_code
_entity_poly.pdbx_strand_id
1 'polypeptide(L)'
;MKKLLIAVLLFYISVIPAQSVERTGNDLLQECLEWKKMYEHGTSNPNVAYQAGECVAYIQGIADSLYIQKRYCPGSSIYTQRTRAVIEYLENNLDALDEDKMQLTIAALVSTFPCK
;
A
#
# COMPACT_ATOMS: atom_id res chain seq x y z
N MET A 1 -41.17 18.05 17.88
CA MET A 1 -40.53 16.79 18.35
C MET A 1 -39.68 16.11 17.28
N LYS A 2 -40.21 15.80 16.08
CA LYS A 2 -39.43 15.21 14.96
C LYS A 2 -38.14 15.98 14.58
N LYS A 3 -38.19 17.32 14.52
CA LYS A 3 -37.02 18.15 14.20
C LYS A 3 -35.92 18.12 15.29
N LEU A 4 -36.30 17.89 16.54
CA LEU A 4 -35.37 17.80 17.67
C LEU A 4 -34.63 16.45 17.67
N LEU A 5 -35.34 15.37 17.32
CA LEU A 5 -34.76 14.02 17.17
C LEU A 5 -33.71 13.95 16.05
N ILE A 6 -33.95 14.63 14.92
CA ILE A 6 -33.01 14.66 13.79
C ILE A 6 -31.72 15.43 14.17
N ALA A 7 -31.85 16.54 14.91
CA ALA A 7 -30.69 17.31 15.36
C ALA A 7 -29.81 16.53 16.34
N VAL A 8 -30.41 15.73 17.24
CA VAL A 8 -29.67 14.85 18.15
C VAL A 8 -28.93 13.75 17.38
N LEU A 9 -29.57 13.12 16.40
CA LEU A 9 -28.96 12.08 15.56
C LEU A 9 -27.73 12.59 14.79
N LEU A 10 -27.80 13.80 14.22
CA LEU A 10 -26.68 14.39 13.50
C LEU A 10 -25.50 14.73 14.42
N PHE A 11 -25.77 15.10 15.68
CA PHE A 11 -24.73 15.39 16.67
C PHE A 11 -24.00 14.13 17.16
N TYR A 12 -24.67 12.97 17.17
CA TYR A 12 -24.04 11.68 17.54
C TYR A 12 -23.10 11.14 16.44
N ILE A 13 -23.34 11.46 15.17
CA ILE A 13 -22.49 10.99 14.06
C ILE A 13 -21.16 11.77 14.01
N SER A 14 -21.11 13.00 14.52
CA SER A 14 -19.90 13.85 14.50
C SER A 14 -18.82 13.49 15.53
N VAL A 15 -19.04 12.52 16.42
CA VAL A 15 -18.12 12.22 17.54
C VAL A 15 -17.47 10.84 17.44
N ILE A 16 -17.60 10.14 16.31
CA ILE A 16 -16.78 8.94 16.08
C ILE A 16 -15.38 9.45 15.69
N PRO A 17 -14.35 9.33 16.56
CA PRO A 17 -12.99 9.57 16.10
C PRO A 17 -12.76 8.63 14.94
N ALA A 18 -12.42 9.17 13.77
CA ALA A 18 -11.89 8.38 12.68
C ALA A 18 -10.55 7.81 13.17
N GLN A 19 -10.61 6.68 13.87
CA GLN A 19 -9.44 5.86 14.11
C GLN A 19 -9.08 5.29 12.74
N SER A 20 -8.24 6.02 12.00
CA SER A 20 -7.49 5.40 10.92
C SER A 20 -6.72 4.26 11.56
N VAL A 21 -7.08 3.02 11.24
CA VAL A 21 -6.22 1.88 11.53
C VAL A 21 -4.90 2.21 10.85
N GLU A 22 -3.87 2.49 11.64
CA GLU A 22 -2.54 2.78 11.15
C GLU A 22 -2.04 1.51 10.46
N ARG A 23 -1.73 1.62 9.16
CA ARG A 23 -1.29 0.49 8.35
C ARG A 23 0.21 0.62 8.20
N THR A 24 0.92 -0.40 8.64
CA THR A 24 2.38 -0.37 8.81
C THR A 24 3.10 -1.15 7.73
N GLY A 25 4.43 -0.99 7.63
CA GLY A 25 5.27 -1.81 6.76
C GLY A 25 5.07 -3.32 6.95
N ASN A 26 4.80 -3.76 8.18
CA ASN A 26 4.46 -5.15 8.49
C ASN A 26 3.18 -5.60 7.76
N ASP A 27 2.14 -4.77 7.77
CA ASP A 27 0.89 -5.06 7.04
C ASP A 27 1.16 -5.19 5.54
N LEU A 28 1.95 -4.26 4.98
CA LEU A 28 2.29 -4.28 3.56
C LEU A 28 3.10 -5.51 3.18
N LEU A 29 4.11 -5.86 3.99
CA LEU A 29 4.91 -7.06 3.75
C LEU A 29 4.02 -8.29 3.76
N GLN A 30 3.13 -8.43 4.74
CA GLN A 30 2.18 -9.54 4.82
C GLN A 30 1.23 -9.60 3.61
N GLU A 31 0.67 -8.47 3.19
CA GLU A 31 -0.16 -8.35 1.99
C GLU A 31 0.58 -8.82 0.73
N CYS A 32 1.87 -8.49 0.64
CA CYS A 32 2.71 -8.79 -0.51
C CYS A 32 3.34 -10.19 -0.49
N LEU A 33 3.28 -10.93 0.63
CA LEU A 33 3.78 -12.31 0.70
C LEU A 33 3.02 -13.25 -0.25
N GLU A 34 1.71 -13.10 -0.39
CA GLU A 34 0.93 -13.91 -1.32
C GLU A 34 1.28 -13.61 -2.77
N TRP A 35 1.60 -12.35 -3.09
CA TRP A 35 2.17 -12.00 -4.38
C TRP A 35 3.51 -12.67 -4.61
N LYS A 36 4.43 -12.65 -3.62
CA LYS A 36 5.75 -13.28 -3.73
C LYS A 36 5.64 -14.79 -3.98
N LYS A 37 4.81 -15.49 -3.19
CA LYS A 37 4.53 -16.93 -3.38
C LYS A 37 3.98 -17.22 -4.76
N MET A 38 3.01 -16.44 -5.22
CA MET A 38 2.43 -16.58 -6.56
C MET A 38 3.46 -16.31 -7.67
N TYR A 39 4.30 -15.30 -7.51
CA TYR A 39 5.34 -14.95 -8.49
C TYR A 39 6.39 -16.06 -8.62
N GLU A 40 6.77 -16.68 -7.51
CA GLU A 40 7.82 -17.71 -7.45
C GLU A 40 7.31 -19.11 -7.85
N HIS A 41 6.08 -19.45 -7.50
CA HIS A 41 5.56 -20.82 -7.62
C HIS A 41 4.29 -20.95 -8.47
N GLY A 42 3.72 -19.83 -8.93
CA GLY A 42 2.39 -19.80 -9.53
C GLY A 42 1.28 -20.05 -8.49
N THR A 43 0.03 -19.89 -8.91
CA THR A 43 -1.14 -20.32 -8.13
C THR A 43 -2.31 -20.63 -9.06
N SER A 44 -3.11 -21.64 -8.71
CA SER A 44 -4.42 -21.88 -9.31
C SER A 44 -5.56 -21.41 -8.41
N ASN A 45 -5.26 -20.92 -7.20
CA ASN A 45 -6.26 -20.45 -6.25
C ASN A 45 -6.63 -18.98 -6.58
N PRO A 46 -7.89 -18.71 -7.00
CA PRO A 46 -8.30 -17.36 -7.39
C PRO A 46 -8.26 -16.36 -6.23
N ASN A 47 -8.43 -16.79 -4.98
CA ASN A 47 -8.36 -15.89 -3.83
C ASN A 47 -6.93 -15.41 -3.59
N VAL A 48 -5.93 -16.29 -3.76
CA VAL A 48 -4.51 -15.92 -3.68
C VAL A 48 -4.15 -14.96 -4.81
N ALA A 49 -4.63 -15.21 -6.03
CA ALA A 49 -4.42 -14.31 -7.16
C ALA A 49 -5.04 -12.92 -6.92
N TYR A 50 -6.23 -12.87 -6.32
CA TYR A 50 -6.87 -11.62 -5.94
C TYR A 50 -6.06 -10.84 -4.89
N GLN A 51 -5.66 -11.50 -3.79
CA GLN A 51 -4.83 -10.89 -2.74
C GLN A 51 -3.48 -10.40 -3.27
N ALA A 52 -2.82 -11.20 -4.12
CA ALA A 52 -1.61 -10.80 -4.79
C ALA A 52 -1.82 -9.55 -5.67
N GLY A 53 -2.98 -9.44 -6.31
CA GLY A 53 -3.39 -8.27 -7.07
C GLY A 53 -3.54 -7.00 -6.20
N GLU A 54 -4.02 -7.13 -4.97
CA GLU A 54 -4.16 -5.99 -4.05
C GLU A 54 -2.81 -5.35 -3.71
N CYS A 55 -1.78 -6.15 -3.40
CA CYS A 55 -0.41 -5.65 -3.19
C CYS A 55 0.11 -4.88 -4.42
N VAL A 56 -0.04 -5.46 -5.62
CA VAL A 56 0.43 -4.83 -6.87
C VAL A 56 -0.31 -3.53 -7.13
N ALA A 57 -1.63 -3.52 -6.97
CA ALA A 57 -2.46 -2.34 -7.21
C ALA A 57 -2.13 -1.20 -6.22
N TYR A 58 -1.90 -1.51 -4.96
CA TYR A 58 -1.50 -0.54 -3.94
C TYR A 58 -0.17 0.14 -4.31
N ILE A 59 0.87 -0.66 -4.60
CA ILE A 59 2.19 -0.15 -4.99
C ILE A 59 2.09 0.66 -6.28
N GLN A 60 1.31 0.19 -7.24
CA GLN A 60 1.13 0.86 -8.52
C GLN A 60 0.45 2.22 -8.37
N GLY A 61 -0.58 2.34 -7.52
CA GLY A 61 -1.24 3.63 -7.25
C GLY A 61 -0.29 4.68 -6.65
N ILE A 62 0.62 4.25 -5.77
CA ILE A 62 1.67 5.12 -5.23
C ILE A 62 2.68 5.48 -6.33
N ALA A 63 3.14 4.52 -7.12
CA ALA A 63 4.07 4.75 -8.21
C ALA A 63 3.54 5.75 -9.24
N ASP A 64 2.27 5.65 -9.61
CA ASP A 64 1.62 6.58 -10.54
C ASP A 64 1.52 7.99 -9.96
N SER A 65 1.17 8.09 -8.67
CA SER A 65 1.15 9.38 -7.96
C SER A 65 2.52 10.04 -7.95
N LEU A 66 3.58 9.28 -7.67
CA LEU A 66 4.96 9.78 -7.66
C LEU A 66 5.48 10.12 -9.06
N TYR A 67 5.08 9.37 -10.08
CA TYR A 67 5.42 9.65 -11.48
C TYR A 67 4.84 10.99 -11.93
N ILE A 68 3.56 11.25 -11.63
CA ILE A 68 2.90 12.54 -11.89
C ILE A 68 3.64 13.69 -11.19
N GLN A 69 4.10 13.46 -9.97
CA GLN A 69 4.89 14.43 -9.19
C GLN A 69 6.36 14.54 -9.63
N LYS A 70 6.82 13.75 -10.61
CA LYS A 70 8.22 13.67 -11.07
C LYS A 70 9.22 13.32 -9.96
N ARG A 71 8.78 12.56 -8.96
CA ARG A 71 9.61 12.09 -7.83
C ARG A 71 10.12 10.65 -8.03
N TYR A 72 9.60 9.97 -9.03
CA TYR A 72 9.86 8.57 -9.37
C TYR A 72 9.97 8.45 -10.89
N CYS A 73 11.00 7.77 -11.37
CA CYS A 73 11.27 7.60 -12.80
C CYS A 73 11.43 6.10 -13.13
N PRO A 74 10.35 5.41 -13.56
CA PRO A 74 10.34 3.95 -13.73
C PRO A 74 11.36 3.44 -14.77
N GLY A 75 11.77 4.28 -15.73
CA GLY A 75 12.48 3.82 -16.90
C GLY A 75 11.68 2.74 -17.63
N SER A 76 12.28 1.55 -17.81
CA SER A 76 11.63 0.38 -18.39
C SER A 76 10.99 -0.56 -17.36
N SER A 77 10.85 -0.15 -16.09
CA SER A 77 10.35 -1.04 -15.03
C SER A 77 8.89 -1.44 -15.27
N ILE A 78 8.59 -2.73 -15.21
CA ILE A 78 7.21 -3.24 -15.22
C ILE A 78 6.64 -3.38 -13.80
N TYR A 79 5.34 -3.63 -13.67
CA TYR A 79 4.65 -3.75 -12.37
C TYR A 79 5.33 -4.74 -11.42
N THR A 80 5.71 -5.92 -11.91
CA THR A 80 6.34 -6.95 -11.07
C THR A 80 7.71 -6.53 -10.55
N GLN A 81 8.48 -5.75 -11.31
CA GLN A 81 9.79 -5.24 -10.88
C GLN A 81 9.64 -4.18 -9.79
N ARG A 82 8.62 -3.32 -9.90
CA ARG A 82 8.27 -2.34 -8.85
C ARG A 82 7.85 -3.04 -7.56
N THR A 83 6.95 -4.02 -7.67
CA THR A 83 6.48 -4.79 -6.51
C THR A 83 7.63 -5.52 -5.83
N ARG A 84 8.51 -6.16 -6.60
CA ARG A 84 9.71 -6.82 -6.06
C ARG A 84 10.62 -5.84 -5.33
N ALA A 85 10.90 -4.68 -5.91
CA ALA A 85 11.75 -3.66 -5.29
C ALA A 85 11.19 -3.18 -3.94
N VAL A 86 9.87 -2.99 -3.82
CA VAL A 86 9.23 -2.61 -2.55
C VAL A 86 9.38 -3.73 -1.52
N ILE A 87 9.13 -4.99 -1.90
CA ILE A 87 9.29 -6.13 -0.99
C ILE A 87 10.75 -6.27 -0.54
N GLU A 88 11.70 -6.20 -1.48
CA GLU A 88 13.14 -6.24 -1.17
C GLU A 88 13.54 -5.10 -0.22
N TYR A 89 12.98 -3.90 -0.39
CA TYR A 89 13.22 -2.80 0.54
C TYR A 89 12.69 -3.13 1.95
N LEU A 90 11.45 -3.63 2.08
CA LEU A 90 10.88 -3.99 3.39
C LEU A 90 11.66 -5.11 4.07
N GLU A 91 12.05 -6.15 3.31
CA GLU A 91 12.84 -7.28 3.83
C GLU A 91 14.24 -6.85 4.30
N ASN A 92 14.80 -5.78 3.73
CA ASN A 92 16.10 -5.24 4.11
C ASN A 92 16.05 -4.15 5.20
N ASN A 93 14.86 -3.70 5.62
CA ASN A 93 14.65 -2.62 6.61
C ASN A 93 13.64 -3.06 7.68
N LEU A 94 13.92 -4.19 8.35
CA LEU A 94 12.99 -4.82 9.30
C LEU A 94 12.69 -3.95 10.54
N ASP A 95 13.62 -3.08 10.91
CA ASP A 95 13.53 -2.14 12.03
C ASP A 95 12.56 -0.98 11.78
N ALA A 96 12.20 -0.73 10.52
CA ALA A 96 11.26 0.31 10.12
C ALA A 96 9.84 -0.22 9.81
N LEU A 97 9.56 -1.52 10.02
CA LEU A 97 8.28 -2.10 9.61
C LEU A 97 7.07 -1.66 10.44
N ASP A 98 7.28 -1.00 11.57
CA ASP A 98 6.23 -0.33 12.34
C ASP A 98 5.87 1.07 11.78
N GLU A 99 6.67 1.61 10.85
CA GLU A 99 6.37 2.86 10.16
C GLU A 99 5.21 2.72 9.16
N ASP A 100 4.64 3.86 8.77
CA ASP A 100 3.55 3.96 7.80
C ASP A 100 3.90 3.30 6.46
N LYS A 101 3.03 2.39 5.99
CA LYS A 101 3.31 1.64 4.76
C LYS A 101 3.42 2.48 3.50
N MET A 102 2.71 3.62 3.44
CA MET A 102 2.80 4.51 2.28
C MET A 102 4.17 5.18 2.26
N GLN A 103 4.67 5.66 3.39
CA GLN A 103 6.01 6.25 3.50
C GLN A 103 7.09 5.25 3.10
N LEU A 104 7.03 4.02 3.60
CA LEU A 104 7.99 2.97 3.23
C LEU A 104 7.92 2.61 1.74
N THR A 105 6.71 2.55 1.15
CA THR A 105 6.54 2.31 -0.29
C THR A 105 7.14 3.44 -1.11
N ILE A 106 6.93 4.69 -0.71
CA ILE A 106 7.53 5.86 -1.37
C ILE A 106 9.05 5.80 -1.27
N ALA A 107 9.59 5.53 -0.08
CA ALA A 107 11.02 5.43 0.15
C ALA A 107 11.66 4.34 -0.75
N ALA A 108 11.04 3.17 -0.83
CA ALA A 108 11.48 2.07 -1.68
C ALA A 108 11.48 2.46 -3.17
N LEU A 109 10.39 3.03 -3.67
CA LEU A 109 10.27 3.40 -5.09
C LEU A 109 11.24 4.52 -5.47
N VAL A 110 11.35 5.57 -4.66
CA VAL A 110 12.21 6.73 -4.95
C VAL A 110 13.70 6.37 -4.84
N SER A 111 14.08 5.53 -3.88
CA SER A 111 15.47 5.07 -3.75
C SER A 111 15.89 4.11 -4.86
N THR A 112 14.98 3.25 -5.31
CA THR A 112 15.27 2.26 -6.37
C THR A 112 15.21 2.87 -7.77
N PHE A 113 14.28 3.80 -8.01
CA PHE A 113 14.02 4.38 -9.33
C PHE A 113 14.08 5.91 -9.30
N PRO A 114 15.24 6.49 -8.94
CA PRO A 114 15.39 7.94 -8.85
C PRO A 114 15.30 8.60 -10.24
N CYS A 115 14.74 9.80 -10.27
CA CYS A 115 14.86 10.67 -11.43
C CYS A 115 16.28 11.24 -11.50
N LYS A 116 16.86 11.29 -12.70
CA LYS A 116 18.16 11.92 -12.97
C LYS A 116 18.02 13.41 -13.18
#